data_AF-A0A429FS54-F1
#
_entry.id   AF-A0A429FS54-F1
#
_cell.length_a   1.000
_cell.length_b   1.000
_cell.length_c   1.000
_cell.angle_alpha   90.00
_cell.angle_beta   90.00
_cell.angle_gamma   90.00
#
_symmetry.space_group_name_H-M   'P 1'
#
loop_
_entity.id
_entity.type
_entity.pdbx_description
1 polymer ?
#
loop_
_entity_poly.entity_id
_entity_poly.type
_entity_poly.pdbx_seq_one_letter_code
_entity_poly.pdbx_strand_id
1 'polypeptide(L)' 'MGWHYRKSIRLGPFRLNLSRRGVGHSVGARGARYTRSAHGHRYLTLRIPGTGLSWRRPLRRRTRTHRR' A
#
# COMPACT_ATOMS: atom_id res chain seq x y z
N MET A 1 -13.69 -18.78 -18.50
CA MET A 1 -14.65 -18.47 -17.41
C MET A 1 -13.99 -18.80 -16.08
N GLY A 2 -13.47 -17.82 -15.33
CA GLY A 2 -12.59 -18.10 -14.19
C GLY A 2 -12.92 -17.26 -12.95
N TRP A 3 -12.67 -17.82 -11.78
CA TRP A 3 -13.02 -17.25 -10.47
C TRP A 3 -12.27 -15.95 -10.14
N HIS A 4 -12.92 -14.79 -10.21
CA HIS A 4 -12.31 -13.52 -9.79
C HIS A 4 -12.51 -13.28 -8.29
N TYR A 5 -11.46 -13.51 -7.49
CA TYR A 5 -11.47 -13.18 -6.06
C TYR A 5 -10.81 -11.82 -5.80
N ARG A 6 -11.60 -10.87 -5.30
CA ARG A 6 -11.15 -9.59 -4.75
C ARG A 6 -11.89 -9.34 -3.45
N LYS A 7 -11.17 -9.22 -2.34
CA LYS A 7 -11.74 -8.86 -1.03
C LYS A 7 -11.06 -7.60 -0.51
N SER A 8 -11.85 -6.61 -0.12
CA SER A 8 -11.34 -5.39 0.53
C SER A 8 -11.91 -5.32 1.94
N ILE A 9 -11.04 -5.29 2.94
CA ILE A 9 -11.43 -5.22 4.36
C ILE A 9 -10.97 -3.86 4.88
N ARG A 10 -11.91 -3.09 5.42
CA ARG A 10 -11.64 -1.79 6.05
C ARG A 10 -11.72 -1.98 7.57
N LEU A 11 -10.63 -1.66 8.25
CA LEU A 11 -10.45 -1.75 9.70
C LEU A 11 -9.95 -0.38 10.18
N GLY A 12 -10.82 0.63 10.14
CA GLY A 12 -10.51 2.01 10.52
C GLY A 12 -9.33 2.60 9.71
N PRO A 13 -8.21 2.98 10.38
CA PRO A 13 -7.02 3.50 9.70
C PRO A 13 -6.29 2.46 8.84
N PHE A 14 -6.73 1.20 8.87
CA PHE A 14 -6.17 0.10 8.11
C PHE A 14 -7.11 -0.37 6.99
N ARG A 15 -6.56 -0.61 5.81
CA ARG A 15 -7.28 -1.15 4.65
C ARG A 15 -6.49 -2.28 4.01
N LEU A 16 -7.04 -3.49 4.04
CA LEU A 16 -6.52 -4.66 3.35
C LEU A 16 -7.21 -4.81 1.99
N ASN A 17 -6.43 -5.12 0.95
CA ASN A 17 -6.92 -5.46 -0.38
C ASN A 17 -6.31 -6.81 -0.76
N LEU A 18 -7.11 -7.86 -0.69
CA LEU A 18 -6.76 -9.21 -1.12
C LEU A 18 -7.21 -9.39 -2.57
N SER A 19 -6.31 -9.87 -3.41
CA SER A 19 -6.58 -10.12 -4.84
C SER A 19 -5.79 -11.33 -5.31
N ARG A 20 -6.14 -11.88 -6.49
CA ARG A 20 -5.36 -12.93 -7.16
C ARG A 20 -3.85 -12.62 -7.32
N ARG A 21 -3.47 -11.34 -7.41
CA ARG A 21 -2.08 -10.90 -7.57
C ARG A 21 -1.31 -10.80 -6.25
N GLY A 22 -1.98 -11.04 -5.12
CA GLY A 22 -1.40 -10.94 -3.77
C GLY A 22 -2.18 -10.02 -2.84
N VAL A 23 -1.60 -9.79 -1.67
CA VAL A 23 -2.19 -9.01 -0.57
C VAL A 23 -1.54 -7.63 -0.51
N GLY A 24 -2.36 -6.59 -0.71
CA GLY A 24 -1.99 -5.20 -0.43
C GLY A 24 -2.59 -4.74 0.90
N HIS A 25 -1.91 -3.86 1.60
CA HIS A 25 -2.40 -3.24 2.83
C HIS A 25 -1.99 -1.78 2.92
N SER A 26 -2.88 -0.93 3.41
CA SER A 26 -2.58 0.46 3.75
C SER A 26 -2.86 0.66 5.22
N VAL A 27 -1.89 1.16 5.97
CA VAL A 27 -2.04 1.53 7.39
C VAL A 27 -1.70 3.00 7.57
N GLY A 28 -2.61 3.77 8.16
CA GLY A 28 -2.32 5.12 8.62
C GLY A 28 -3.40 6.15 8.31
N ALA A 29 -3.31 7.27 9.02
CA ALA A 29 -4.33 8.31 9.11
C ALA A 29 -3.78 9.67 8.64
N ARG A 30 -4.51 10.76 8.92
CA ARG A 30 -4.32 12.14 8.40
C ARG A 30 -2.89 12.71 8.45
N GLY A 31 -1.96 12.15 9.24
CA GLY A 31 -0.56 12.58 9.33
C GLY A 31 0.48 11.66 8.66
N ALA A 32 0.30 10.35 8.72
CA ALA A 32 1.23 9.38 8.13
C ALA A 32 0.47 8.15 7.65
N ARG A 33 0.68 7.78 6.39
CA ARG A 33 0.05 6.65 5.70
C ARG A 33 1.10 5.81 5.00
N TYR A 34 1.25 4.58 5.47
CA TYR A 34 2.02 3.56 4.80
C TYR A 34 1.09 2.73 3.90
N THR A 35 1.47 2.52 2.63
CA THR A 35 0.70 1.74 1.66
C THR A 35 1.59 0.73 0.99
N ARG A 36 1.24 -0.54 1.11
CA ARG A 36 1.82 -1.67 0.40
C ARG A 36 0.81 -2.18 -0.62
N SER A 37 1.15 -2.11 -1.89
CA SER A 37 0.36 -2.69 -2.97
C SER A 37 0.61 -4.19 -3.08
N ALA A 38 -0.37 -4.92 -3.63
CA ALA A 38 -0.25 -6.35 -3.91
C ALA A 38 0.92 -6.67 -4.88
N HIS A 39 1.29 -5.73 -5.75
CA HIS A 39 2.46 -5.84 -6.65
C HIS A 39 3.82 -5.64 -5.95
N GLY A 40 3.84 -5.38 -4.64
CA GLY A 40 5.08 -5.16 -3.87
C GLY A 40 5.59 -3.73 -3.86
N HIS A 41 4.88 -2.79 -4.51
CA HIS A 41 5.15 -1.37 -4.35
C HIS A 41 4.80 -0.92 -2.93
N ARG A 42 5.73 -0.21 -2.30
CA ARG A 42 5.55 0.36 -0.96
C ARG A 42 5.65 1.87 -1.07
N TYR A 43 4.77 2.57 -0.40
CA TYR A 43 4.71 4.02 -0.38
C TYR A 43 4.54 4.48 1.06
N LEU A 44 5.30 5.50 1.43
CA LEU A 44 5.12 6.23 2.67
C LEU A 44 4.62 7.62 2.31
N THR A 45 3.43 7.97 2.75
CA THR A 45 2.87 9.31 2.60
C THR A 45 2.87 9.97 3.97
N LEU A 46 3.55 11.10 4.09
CA LEU A 46 3.50 11.98 5.25
C LEU A 46 2.70 13.21 4.84
N ARG A 47 1.78 13.65 5.69
CA ARG A 47 0.94 14.81 5.42
C ARG A 47 0.99 15.70 6.64
N ILE A 48 1.39 16.95 6.43
CA ILE A 48 1.46 17.92 7.51
C ILE A 48 0.06 18.53 7.64
N PRO A 49 -0.64 18.32 8.77
CA PRO A 49 -1.96 18.90 8.98
C PRO A 49 -1.84 20.43 9.06
N GLY A 50 -2.77 21.14 8.43
CA GLY A 50 -2.82 22.62 8.48
C GLY A 50 -2.00 23.35 7.42
N THR A 51 -1.05 22.69 6.74
CA THR A 51 -0.20 23.34 5.70
C THR A 51 -0.51 22.89 4.27
N GLY A 52 -1.37 21.87 4.09
CA GLY A 52 -1.70 21.31 2.77
C GLY A 52 -0.56 20.51 2.11
N LEU A 53 0.64 20.52 2.70
CA LEU A 53 1.81 19.83 2.18
C LEU A 53 1.71 18.33 2.43
N SER A 54 1.91 17.57 1.36
CA SER A 54 1.97 16.10 1.40
C SER A 54 3.24 15.61 0.74
N TRP A 55 4.00 14.80 1.47
CA TRP A 55 5.24 14.19 1.01
C TRP A 55 5.00 12.71 0.77
N ARG A 56 5.20 12.23 -0.46
CA ARG A 56 5.07 10.81 -0.79
C ARG A 56 6.42 10.24 -1.21
N ARG A 57 6.93 9.29 -0.42
CA ARG A 57 8.17 8.57 -0.71
C ARG A 57 7.86 7.15 -1.17
N PRO A 58 8.19 6.77 -2.43
CA PRO A 58 8.19 5.37 -2.82
C PRO A 58 9.33 4.65 -2.11
N LEU A 59 8.98 3.63 -1.34
CA LEU A 59 9.95 2.74 -0.74
C LEU A 59 10.38 1.76 -1.83
N ARG A 60 11.58 1.99 -2.37
CA ARG A 60 12.15 1.18 -3.44
C ARG A 60 12.06 -0.29 -3.06
N ARG A 61 11.46 -1.06 -3.96
CA ARG A 61 11.46 -2.51 -3.90
C ARG A 61 12.93 -2.92 -4.05
N ARG A 62 13.52 -3.52 -3.02
CA ARG A 62 14.81 -4.21 -3.19
C ARG A 62 14.50 -5.32 -4.20
N THR A 63 14.81 -5.07 -5.46
CA THR A 63 14.75 -6.10 -6.51
C THR A 63 15.76 -7.14 -6.05
N ARG A 64 15.25 -8.23 -5.47
CA ARG A 64 16.06 -9.40 -5.22
C ARG A 64 16.22 -10.02 -6.60
N THR A 65 17.21 -9.51 -7.32
CA THR A 65 17.65 -10.03 -8.61
C THR A 65 18.10 -11.45 -8.34
N HIS A 66 17.19 -12.41 -8.51
CA HIS A 66 17.57 -13.80 -8.64
C HIS A 66 18.10 -13.92 -10.06
N ARG A 67 19.37 -13.55 -10.25
CA ARG A 67 20.16 -13.99 -11.41
C ARG A 67 20.31 -15.50 -11.21
N ARG A 68 19.60 -16.27 -12.04
CA ARG A 68 20.03 -17.62 -12.42
C ARG A 68 20.74 -17.48 -13.75
#